data_AF-A0A3B9I272-F1
#
_entry.id   AF-A0A3B9I272-F1
#
_cell.length_a   1.000
_cell.length_b   1.000
_cell.length_c   1.000
_cell.angle_alpha   90.00
_cell.angle_beta   90.00
_cell.angle_gamma   90.00
#
_symmetry.space_group_name_H-M   'P 1'
#
loop_
_entity.id
_entity.type
_entity.pdbx_description
1 polymer ?
#
loop_
_entity_poly.entity_id
_entity_poly.type
_entity_poly.pdbx_seq_one_letter_code
_entity_poly.pdbx_strand_id
1 'polypeptide(L)' 'MKIFGISDLHLDSKKEKPMDVFGKNWEDHDLRIFEDWHQKVGQDDLVLMPGDISWALSMKGAETDLRI' A
#
# COMPACT_ATOMS: atom_id res chain seq x y z
N MET A 1 17.15 0.55 -14.39
CA MET A 1 17.07 1.25 -13.11
C MET A 1 16.25 2.54 -13.26
N LYS A 2 15.02 2.51 -12.77
CA LYS A 2 14.14 3.65 -12.54
C LYS A 2 14.13 3.99 -11.05
N ILE A 3 13.70 5.20 -10.70
CA ILE A 3 13.49 5.62 -9.32
C ILE A 3 12.00 5.97 -9.18
N PHE A 4 11.32 5.31 -8.25
CA PHE A 4 9.93 5.57 -7.90
C PHE A 4 9.84 6.16 -6.49
N GLY A 5 8.74 6.84 -6.22
CA GLY A 5 8.34 7.24 -4.88
C GLY A 5 6.86 6.92 -4.68
N ILE A 6 6.54 6.29 -3.56
CA ILE A 6 5.17 5.96 -3.19
C ILE A 6 5.01 6.04 -1.68
N SER A 7 3.91 6.60 -1.18
CA SER A 7 3.66 6.86 0.24
C SER A 7 2.17 6.73 0.52
N ASP A 8 1.80 6.70 1.80
CA ASP A 8 0.42 6.85 2.25
C ASP A 8 -0.51 5.75 1.70
N LEU A 9 0.00 4.52 1.57
CA LEU A 9 -0.74 3.39 1.04
C LEU A 9 -1.93 3.01 1.93
N HIS A 10 -1.81 3.26 3.24
CA HIS A 10 -2.85 2.96 4.21
C HIS A 10 -3.44 1.56 4.02
N LEU A 11 -2.56 0.56 3.93
CA LEU A 11 -2.95 -0.84 3.72
C LEU A 11 -3.69 -1.36 4.94
N ASP A 12 -4.71 -2.17 4.67
CA ASP A 12 -5.49 -2.88 5.68
C ASP A 12 -5.94 -4.23 5.12
N SER A 13 -5.08 -5.23 5.29
CA SER A 13 -5.29 -6.61 4.86
C SER A 13 -6.49 -7.28 5.52
N LYS A 14 -6.93 -6.76 6.68
CA LYS A 14 -8.08 -7.30 7.42
C LYS A 14 -9.42 -6.70 6.99
N LYS A 15 -9.39 -5.62 6.20
CA LYS A 15 -10.58 -4.87 5.76
C LYS A 15 -11.44 -4.38 6.94
N GLU A 16 -10.82 -4.11 8.09
CA GLU A 16 -11.46 -3.57 9.30
C GLU A 16 -11.53 -2.02 9.28
N LYS A 17 -10.69 -1.39 8.46
CA LYS A 17 -10.58 0.06 8.22
C LYS A 17 -10.51 0.34 6.72
N PRO A 18 -11.58 0.07 5.97
CA PRO A 18 -11.56 0.25 4.53
C PRO A 18 -11.51 1.73 4.17
N MET A 19 -10.76 2.08 3.12
CA MET A 19 -10.64 3.44 2.62
C MET A 19 -11.90 3.93 1.88
N ASP A 20 -12.75 3.02 1.42
CA ASP A 20 -13.97 3.33 0.66
C ASP A 20 -14.96 4.22 1.43
N VAL A 21 -14.84 4.29 2.76
CA VAL A 21 -15.55 5.25 3.62
C VAL A 21 -15.26 6.70 3.25
N PHE A 22 -14.11 6.97 2.63
CA PHE A 22 -13.71 8.30 2.13
C PHE A 22 -14.12 8.52 0.66
N GLY A 23 -14.80 7.55 0.04
CA GLY A 23 -15.42 7.67 -1.28
C GLY A 23 -15.08 6.50 -2.20
N LYS A 24 -15.93 6.28 -3.22
CA LYS A 24 -15.83 5.17 -4.17
C LYS A 24 -14.50 5.06 -4.92
N ASN A 25 -13.75 6.15 -5.03
CA ASN A 25 -12.43 6.13 -5.68
C ASN A 25 -11.41 5.26 -4.92
N TRP A 26 -11.68 4.96 -3.66
CA TRP A 26 -10.88 4.13 -2.78
C TRP A 26 -11.33 2.67 -2.70
N GLU A 27 -12.42 2.31 -3.40
CA GLU A 27 -12.80 0.92 -3.55
C GLU A 27 -11.62 0.14 -4.16
N ASP A 28 -11.22 -0.93 -3.48
CA ASP A 28 -10.09 -1.79 -3.83
C ASP A 28 -8.78 -1.02 -4.13
N HIS A 29 -8.52 0.06 -3.37
CA HIS A 29 -7.34 0.92 -3.58
C HIS A 29 -6.02 0.14 -3.48
N ASP A 30 -5.95 -0.81 -2.56
CA ASP A 30 -4.81 -1.71 -2.34
C ASP A 30 -4.54 -2.58 -3.58
N LEU A 31 -5.59 -3.19 -4.14
CA LEU A 31 -5.46 -4.00 -5.36
C LEU A 31 -4.93 -3.18 -6.53
N ARG A 32 -5.46 -1.96 -6.72
CA ARG A 32 -5.02 -1.06 -7.80
C ARG A 32 -3.56 -0.63 -7.62
N ILE A 33 -3.12 -0.38 -6.39
CA ILE A 33 -1.71 -0.09 -6.08
C ILE A 33 -0.84 -1.28 -6.43
N PHE A 34 -1.23 -2.49 -6.03
CA PHE A 34 -0.45 -3.70 -6.31
C PHE A 34 -0.39 -4.01 -7.80
N GLU A 35 -1.50 -3.90 -8.54
CA GLU A 35 -1.51 -4.09 -9.99
C GLU A 35 -0.54 -3.13 -10.70
N ASP A 36 -0.58 -1.85 -10.33
CA ASP A 36 0.30 -0.83 -10.90
C ASP A 36 1.78 -1.08 -10.56
N TRP A 37 2.06 -1.51 -9.32
CA TRP A 37 3.39 -1.90 -8.88
C TRP A 37 3.94 -3.06 -9.73
N HIS A 38 3.17 -4.14 -9.88
CA HIS A 38 3.58 -5.32 -10.65
C HIS A 38 3.84 -5.00 -12.13
N GLN A 39 3.13 -4.02 -12.69
CA GLN A 39 3.32 -3.59 -14.08
C GLN A 39 4.55 -2.69 -14.27
N LYS A 40 4.92 -1.88 -13.26
CA LYS A 40 5.89 -0.79 -13.44
C LYS A 40 7.23 -1.00 -12.72
N VAL A 41 7.26 -1.68 -11.58
CA VAL A 41 8.45 -1.79 -10.74
C VAL A 41 9.19 -3.10 -11.03
N GLY A 42 10.43 -2.99 -11.50
CA GLY A 42 11.33 -4.13 -11.70
C GLY A 42 12.27 -4.36 -10.52
N GLN A 43 12.96 -5.52 -10.52
CA GLN A 43 13.89 -5.89 -9.43
C GLN A 43 15.08 -4.95 -9.26
N ASP A 44 15.53 -4.30 -10.35
CA ASP A 44 16.67 -3.36 -10.33
C ASP A 44 16.23 -1.90 -10.14
N ASP A 45 14.96 -1.65 -9.86
CA ASP A 45 14.43 -0.30 -9.63
C ASP A 45 14.51 0.06 -8.14
N LEU A 46 14.72 1.35 -7.86
CA LEU A 46 14.71 1.89 -6.50
C LEU A 46 13.33 2.47 -6.20
N VAL A 47 12.73 2.10 -5.08
CA VAL A 47 11.47 2.70 -4.61
C VAL A 47 11.67 3.37 -3.26
N LEU A 48 11.36 4.66 -3.18
CA LEU A 48 11.34 5.42 -1.95
C LEU A 48 9.96 5.31 -1.30
N MET A 49 9.90 4.87 -0.03
CA MET A 49 8.67 4.69 0.74
C MET A 49 8.72 5.49 2.05
N PRO A 50 8.25 6.76 2.07
CA PRO A 50 8.49 7.67 3.18
C PRO A 50 7.50 7.56 4.36
N GLY A 51 6.46 6.72 4.31
CA GLY A 51 5.60 6.49 5.48
C GLY A 51 4.16 6.08 5.14
N ASP A 52 3.34 5.96 6.19
CA ASP A 52 1.90 5.66 6.15
C ASP A 52 1.53 4.47 5.26
N ILE A 53 2.34 3.41 5.38
CA ILE A 53 2.19 2.17 4.59
C ILE A 53 0.98 1.37 5.08
N SER A 54 0.74 1.29 6.39
CA SER A 54 -0.32 0.47 7.00
C SER A 54 -1.25 1.34 7.86
N TRP A 55 -2.54 1.02 7.88
CA TRP A 55 -3.55 1.64 8.76
C TRP A 55 -3.55 1.06 10.19
N ALA A 56 -2.67 0.10 10.47
CA ALA A 56 -2.59 -0.47 11.80
C ALA A 56 -2.06 0.55 12.82
N LEU A 57 -2.64 0.53 14.02
CA LEU A 57 -2.20 1.39 15.14
C LEU A 57 -1.09 0.75 15.98
N SER A 58 -0.63 -0.43 15.59
CA SER A 58 0.41 -1.18 16.31
C SER A 58 1.24 -1.99 15.34
N MET A 59 2.51 -2.22 15.69
CA MET A 59 3.43 -3.02 14.88
C MET A 59 2.88 -4.42 14.60
N LYS A 60 2.23 -5.05 15.58
CA LYS A 60 1.62 -6.38 15.41
C LYS A 60 0.50 -6.38 14.37
N GLY A 61 -0.30 -5.31 14.32
CA GLY A 61 -1.30 -5.14 13.27
C GLY A 61 -0.65 -4.90 11.91
N ALA A 62 0.35 -4.01 11.87
CA ALA A 62 1.04 -3.62 10.64
C ALA A 62 1.81 -4.78 10.02
N GLU A 63 2.31 -5.72 10.81
CA GLU A 63 3.05 -6.88 10.32
C GLU A 63 2.26 -7.69 9.30
N THR A 64 0.93 -7.77 9.42
CA THR A 64 0.11 -8.47 8.42
C THR A 64 0.10 -7.71 7.08
N ASP A 65 0.06 -6.38 7.12
CA ASP A 65 0.07 -5.52 5.93
C ASP A 65 1.46 -5.35 5.31
N LEU A 66 2.54 -5.59 6.07
CA LEU A 66 3.92 -5.47 5.60
C LEU A 66 4.51 -6.79 5.08
N ARG A 67 3.75 -7.89 5.17
CA ARG A 67 4.16 -9.23 4.74
C ARG A 67 3.37 -9.77 3.54
N ILE A 68 2.36 -9.03 3.09
CA ILE A 68 1.56 -9.34 1.90
C ILE A 68 2.36 -9.18 0.62
#